data_AF-A0A7J3D429-F1
#
_entry.id   AF-A0A7J3D429-F1
#
_cell.length_a   1.000
_cell.length_b   1.000
_cell.length_c   1.000
_cell.angle_alpha   90.00
_cell.angle_beta   90.00
_cell.angle_gamma   90.00
#
_symmetry.space_group_name_H-M   'P 1'
#
loop_
_entity.id
_entity.type
_entity.pdbx_description
1 polymer ?
#
loop_
_entity_poly.entity_id
_entity_poly.type
_entity_poly.pdbx_seq_one_letter_code
_entity_poly.pdbx_strand_id
1 'polypeptide(L)' 'MPNSALSDVLKEVKLVREKVERLEELVEERLVGLEEPTKDEVEAIKDYMKAKEKRSMKLMPLEDIKKGK' A
#
# COMPACT_ATOMS: atom_id res chain seq x y z
N MET A 1 -6.87 22.90 -28.40
CA MET A 1 -7.16 21.58 -27.80
C MET A 1 -5.95 20.60 -27.88
N PRO A 2 -4.79 20.86 -27.26
CA PRO A 2 -3.70 19.87 -27.16
C PRO A 2 -3.59 19.15 -25.79
N ASN A 3 -4.34 19.58 -24.77
CA ASN A 3 -4.18 19.06 -23.39
C ASN A 3 -4.95 17.77 -23.07
N SER A 4 -6.00 17.41 -23.81
CA SER A 4 -6.78 16.21 -23.51
C SER A 4 -6.00 14.93 -23.82
N ALA A 5 -5.38 14.85 -24.99
CA ALA A 5 -4.58 13.70 -25.41
C ALA A 5 -3.41 13.41 -24.45
N LEU A 6 -2.68 14.45 -24.02
CA LEU A 6 -1.62 14.32 -23.01
C LEU A 6 -2.15 13.82 -21.66
N SER A 7 -3.33 14.29 -21.24
CA SER A 7 -3.94 13.85 -19.99
C SER A 7 -4.39 12.38 -20.03
N ASP A 8 -4.85 11.91 -21.18
CA ASP A 8 -5.29 10.53 -21.36
C ASP A 8 -4.10 9.57 -21.46
N VAL A 9 -3.02 9.98 -22.15
CA VAL A 9 -1.74 9.25 -22.14
C VAL A 9 -1.18 9.15 -20.73
N LEU A 10 -1.21 10.24 -19.94
CA LEU A 10 -0.73 10.22 -18.56
C LEU A 10 -1.53 9.25 -17.68
N LYS A 11 -2.86 9.18 -17.85
CA LYS A 11 -3.70 8.21 -17.13
C LYS A 11 -3.31 6.78 -17.48
N GLU A 12 -3.15 6.48 -18.77
CA GLU A 12 -2.75 5.13 -19.19
C GLU A 12 -1.36 4.76 -18.69
N VAL A 13 -0.39 5.67 -18.72
CA VAL A 13 0.94 5.43 -18.16
C VAL A 13 0.87 5.13 -16.66
N LYS A 14 0.04 5.85 -15.90
CA LYS A 14 -0.17 5.56 -14.47
C LYS A 14 -0.78 4.17 -14.26
N LEU A 15 -1.79 3.81 -15.05
CA LEU A 15 -2.43 2.50 -14.96
C LEU A 15 -1.46 1.36 -15.31
N VAL A 16 -0.61 1.54 -16.33
CA VAL A 16 0.42 0.57 -16.68
C VAL A 16 1.42 0.44 -15.54
N ARG A 17 1.90 1.56 -14.99
CA ARG A 17 2.83 1.55 -13.86
C ARG A 17 2.26 0.80 -12.66
N GLU A 18 1.02 1.08 -12.26
CA GLU A 18 0.36 0.37 -11.15
C GLU A 18 0.20 -1.13 -11.39
N LYS A 19 0.02 -1.54 -12.65
CA LYS A 19 -0.07 -2.97 -13.00
C LYS A 19 1.31 -3.64 -12.94
N VAL A 20 2.36 -2.94 -13.37
CA VAL A 20 3.73 -3.44 -13.28
C VAL A 20 4.17 -3.58 -11.82
N GLU A 21 3.94 -2.57 -10.99
CA GLU A 21 4.27 -2.63 -9.55
C GLU A 21 3.59 -3.82 -8.86
N ARG A 22 2.29 -4.05 -9.13
CA ARG A 22 1.59 -5.25 -8.61
C ARG A 22 2.17 -6.57 -9.12
N LEU A 23 2.64 -6.61 -10.37
CA LEU A 23 3.27 -7.82 -10.91
C LEU A 23 4.63 -8.07 -10.26
N GLU A 24 5.40 -7.01 -10.00
CA GLU A 24 6.66 -7.11 -9.26
C GLU A 24 6.45 -7.66 -7.85
N GLU A 25 5.47 -7.13 -7.10
CA GLU A 25 5.10 -7.67 -5.77
C GLU A 25 4.78 -9.17 -5.84
N LEU A 26 3.92 -9.59 -6.79
CA LEU A 26 3.57 -11.01 -6.95
C LEU A 26 4.76 -11.90 -7.33
N VAL A 27 5.72 -11.34 -8.07
CA VAL A 27 6.93 -12.06 -8.48
C VAL A 27 7.89 -12.18 -7.30
N GLU A 28 8.08 -11.13 -6.52
CA GLU A 28 8.90 -11.14 -5.31
C GLU A 28 8.36 -12.14 -4.29
N GLU A 29 7.05 -12.12 -4.02
CA GLU A 29 6.39 -13.08 -3.11
C GLU A 29 6.65 -14.54 -3.52
N ARG A 30 6.62 -14.84 -4.82
CA ARG A 30 6.78 -16.21 -5.34
C ARG A 30 8.23 -16.65 -5.47
N LEU A 31 9.14 -15.73 -5.79
CA LEU A 31 10.54 -16.06 -6.05
C LEU A 31 11.43 -15.95 -4.80
N VAL A 32 11.20 -14.94 -3.97
CA VAL A 32 11.97 -14.69 -2.75
C VAL A 32 11.31 -15.35 -1.55
N GLY A 33 9.99 -15.51 -1.57
CA GLY A 33 9.21 -15.91 -0.41
C GLY A 33 9.05 -14.74 0.55
N LEU A 34 7.91 -14.66 1.23
CA LEU A 34 7.73 -13.73 2.35
C LEU A 34 8.25 -14.40 3.62
N GLU A 35 9.03 -13.66 4.41
CA GLU A 35 9.37 -14.09 5.77
C GLU A 35 8.07 -14.22 6.57
N GLU A 36 7.87 -15.38 7.20
CA GLU A 36 6.69 -15.57 8.05
C GLU A 36 6.80 -14.65 9.26
N PRO A 37 5.72 -13.91 9.62
CA PRO A 37 5.75 -13.05 10.79
C PRO A 37 6.00 -13.90 12.04
N THR A 38 6.78 -13.34 12.95
CA THR A 38 6.99 -13.88 14.28
C THR A 38 5.68 -13.96 15.07
N LYS A 39 5.65 -14.73 16.16
CA LYS A 39 4.42 -14.93 16.94
C LYS A 39 3.89 -13.63 17.53
N ASP A 40 4.78 -12.77 18.00
CA ASP A 40 4.47 -11.45 18.53
C ASP A 40 3.96 -10.49 17.45
N GLU A 41 4.52 -10.53 16.23
CA GLU A 41 3.97 -9.79 15.09
C GLU A 41 2.55 -10.27 14.73
N VAL A 42 2.31 -11.59 14.74
CA VAL A 42 0.97 -12.15 14.52
C VAL A 42 -0.02 -11.68 15.59
N GLU A 43 0.39 -11.62 16.86
CA GLU A 43 -0.44 -11.10 17.95
C GLU A 43 -0.73 -9.61 17.79
N ALA A 44 0.29 -8.80 17.46
CA ALA A 44 0.14 -7.37 17.21
C ALA A 44 -0.86 -7.09 16.07
N ILE A 45 -0.78 -7.85 14.97
CA ILE A 45 -1.73 -7.75 13.84
C ILE A 45 -3.15 -8.08 14.30
N LYS A 46 -3.34 -9.16 15.09
CA LYS A 46 -4.66 -9.54 15.60
C LYS A 46 -5.25 -8.47 16.52
N ASP A 47 -4.44 -7.88 17.38
CA ASP A 47 -4.92 -6.86 18.32
C ASP A 47 -5.24 -5.54 17.61
N TYR A 48 -4.44 -5.17 16.61
CA TYR A 48 -4.76 -4.09 15.69
C TYR A 48 -6.12 -4.32 14.99
N MET A 49 -6.34 -5.52 14.43
CA MET A 49 -7.60 -5.88 13.75
C MET A 49 -8.80 -5.74 14.70
N LYS A 50 -8.70 -6.27 15.93
CA LYS A 50 -9.75 -6.12 16.95
C LYS A 50 -10.01 -4.65 17.31
N ALA A 51 -8.95 -3.85 17.47
CA ALA A 51 -9.09 -2.42 17.80
C ALA A 51 -9.74 -1.63 16.66
N LYS A 52 -9.41 -1.97 15.41
CA LYS A 52 -10.02 -1.42 14.20
C LYS A 52 -11.51 -1.76 14.12
N GLU A 53 -11.89 -3.02 14.34
CA GLU A 53 -13.30 -3.45 14.38
C GLU A 53 -14.09 -2.74 15.48
N LYS A 54 -13.51 -2.64 16.68
CA LYS A 54 -14.11 -1.94 17.82
C LYS A 54 -14.11 -0.42 17.68
N ARG A 55 -13.55 0.13 16.58
CA ARG A 55 -13.33 1.58 16.37
C ARG A 55 -12.64 2.26 17.56
N SER A 56 -11.82 1.52 18.31
CA SER A 56 -11.14 2.02 19.49
C SER A 56 -9.77 2.62 19.18
N MET A 57 -9.46 2.79 17.89
CA MET A 57 -8.22 3.39 17.39
C MET A 57 -8.52 4.55 16.45
N LYS A 58 -7.60 5.52 16.39
CA LYS A 58 -7.66 6.65 15.46
C LYS A 58 -6.61 6.45 14.38
N LEU A 59 -7.05 6.48 13.12
CA LEU A 59 -6.16 6.56 11.97
C LEU A 59 -5.85 8.03 11.70
N MET A 60 -4.62 8.32 11.33
CA MET A 60 -4.23 9.66 10.88
C MET A 60 -3.83 9.59 9.40
N PRO A 61 -4.21 10.58 8.59
CA PRO A 61 -3.69 10.74 7.24
C PRO A 61 -2.15 10.81 7.25
N LEU A 62 -1.52 10.22 6.24
CA LEU A 62 -0.06 10.24 6.13
C LEU A 62 0.47 11.66 5.83
N GLU A 63 -0.35 12.50 5.22
CA GLU A 63 -0.08 13.91 4.94
C GLU A 63 0.09 14.74 6.21
N ASP A 64 -0.58 14.32 7.31
CA ASP A 64 -0.51 14.98 8.61
C ASP A 64 0.77 14.58 9.38
N ILE A 65 1.47 13.54 8.92
CA ILE A 65 2.80 13.18 9.42
C ILE A 65 3.79 14.16 8.79
N LYS A 66 4.00 15.31 9.46
CA LYS A 66 5.13 16.19 9.15
C LYS A 66 6.40 15.34 9.16
N LYS A 67 7.04 15.21 7.99
CA LYS A 67 8.37 14.61 7.87
C LYS A 67 9.25 15.19 8.98
N GLY A 68 9.75 14.31 9.84
CA GLY A 68 10.63 14.69 10.93
C GLY A 68 11.79 15.54 10.40
N LYS A 69 12.17 16.54 11.20
CA LYS A 69 13.39 17.32 11.03
C LYS A 69 14.62 16.42 10.94
#